data_AF-A0A8H6JTU1-F1
#
_entry.id   AF-A0A8H6JTU1-F1
#
_cell.length_a   1.000
_cell.length_b   1.000
_cell.length_c   1.000
_cell.angle_alpha   90.00
_cell.angle_beta   90.00
_cell.angle_gamma   90.00
#
_symmetry.space_group_name_H-M   'P 1'
#
loop_
_entity.id
_entity.type
_entity.pdbx_description
1 polymer ?
#
loop_
_entity_poly.entity_id
_entity_poly.type
_entity_poly.pdbx_seq_one_letter_code
_entity_poly.pdbx_strand_id
1 'polypeptide(L)'
;MRGKKMQVTVTKDIGRWAAEGLLRPDRTEIRNQAVSIASDELDFNEIDDIFKRHTGSGVPVTYGLLARGVIWMVNDLNTMFRFIGERPYGADLPWLRSKLKPTSFTEWVESEVPKRSE
;
A
#
# COMPACT_ATOMS: atom_id res chain seq x y z
N MET A 1 -1.23 3.03 16.31
CA MET A 1 -1.30 2.32 15.01
C MET A 1 -1.98 0.96 15.07
N ARG A 2 -2.15 0.31 16.24
CA ARG A 2 -2.87 -0.97 16.30
C ARG A 2 -4.27 -0.85 15.68
N GLY A 3 -4.53 -1.64 14.64
CA GLY A 3 -5.80 -1.65 13.91
C GLY A 3 -6.05 -0.44 13.00
N LYS A 4 -5.06 0.44 12.78
CA LYS A 4 -5.23 1.54 11.84
C LYS A 4 -5.13 0.98 10.41
N LYS A 5 -6.19 1.17 9.63
CA LYS A 5 -6.18 0.89 8.20
C LYS A 5 -5.33 1.92 7.44
N MET A 6 -4.63 1.45 6.43
CA MET A 6 -3.76 2.25 5.57
C MET A 6 -4.10 1.98 4.12
N GLN A 7 -4.13 3.04 3.32
CA GLN A 7 -4.21 2.90 1.89
C GLN A 7 -2.84 2.51 1.34
N VAL A 8 -2.80 1.46 0.55
CA VAL A 8 -1.58 0.91 -0.05
C VAL A 8 -1.73 0.85 -1.57
N THR A 9 -0.60 0.88 -2.27
CA THR A 9 -0.55 0.66 -3.72
C THR A 9 0.67 -0.16 -4.06
N VAL A 10 0.58 -0.94 -5.13
CA VAL A 10 1.74 -1.65 -5.67
C VAL A 10 2.57 -0.71 -6.53
N THR A 11 3.89 -0.84 -6.49
CA THR A 11 4.79 0.07 -7.23
C THR A 11 4.53 0.05 -8.75
N LYS A 12 4.15 -1.11 -9.30
CA LYS A 12 3.80 -1.24 -10.73
C LYS A 12 2.61 -0.35 -11.13
N ASP A 13 1.64 -0.17 -10.24
CA ASP A 13 0.45 0.66 -10.50
C ASP A 13 0.78 2.16 -10.49
N ILE A 14 1.79 2.59 -9.71
CA ILE A 14 2.32 3.95 -9.79
C ILE A 14 2.78 4.24 -11.23
N GLY A 15 3.51 3.30 -11.84
CA GLY A 15 3.94 3.40 -13.24
C GLY A 15 2.77 3.43 -14.23
N ARG A 16 1.73 2.62 -14.00
CA ARG A 16 0.52 2.62 -14.85
C ARG A 16 -0.22 3.95 -14.77
N TRP A 17 -0.40 4.51 -13.58
CA TRP A 17 -0.99 5.83 -13.38
C TRP A 17 -0.14 6.94 -13.96
N ALA A 18 1.19 6.85 -13.84
CA ALA A 18 2.11 7.79 -14.48
C ALA A 18 1.99 7.75 -16.01
N ALA A 19 1.85 6.56 -16.61
CA ALA A 19 1.64 6.42 -18.05
C ALA A 19 0.31 7.05 -18.50
N GLU A 20 -0.78 6.86 -17.75
CA GLU A 20 -2.05 7.55 -18.02
C GLU A 20 -1.89 9.07 -17.87
N GLY A 21 -1.26 9.55 -16.81
CA GLY A 21 -1.12 10.99 -16.56
C GLY A 21 -0.22 11.73 -17.54
N LEU A 22 0.82 11.08 -18.03
CA LEU A 22 1.80 11.70 -18.95
C LEU A 22 1.42 11.52 -20.42
N LEU A 23 0.92 10.34 -20.80
CA LEU A 23 0.71 10.00 -22.21
C LEU A 23 -0.74 10.11 -22.65
N ARG A 24 -1.70 9.86 -21.74
CA ARG A 24 -3.13 9.76 -22.05
C ARG A 24 -4.04 10.37 -20.98
N PRO A 25 -3.74 11.59 -20.46
CA PRO A 25 -4.41 12.09 -19.26
C PRO A 25 -5.91 12.33 -19.44
N ASP A 26 -6.38 12.50 -20.67
CA ASP A 26 -7.81 12.66 -20.98
C ASP A 26 -8.59 11.35 -20.88
N ARG A 27 -7.93 10.19 -21.01
CA ARG A 27 -8.58 8.86 -20.88
C ARG A 27 -9.06 8.59 -19.47
N THR A 28 -8.28 9.00 -18.47
CA THR A 28 -8.61 8.85 -17.05
C THR A 28 -9.07 10.17 -16.41
N GLU A 29 -9.18 11.24 -17.20
CA GLU A 29 -9.60 12.59 -16.76
C GLU A 29 -8.70 13.20 -15.67
N ILE A 30 -7.39 12.94 -15.71
CA ILE A 30 -6.43 13.40 -14.69
C ILE A 30 -5.53 14.54 -15.16
N ARG A 31 -5.82 15.15 -16.31
CA ARG A 31 -5.06 16.28 -16.83
C ARG A 31 -5.06 17.43 -15.81
N ASN A 32 -3.88 17.86 -15.41
CA ASN A 32 -3.66 18.93 -14.42
C ASN A 32 -4.33 18.66 -13.06
N GLN A 33 -4.52 17.39 -12.69
CA GLN A 33 -5.07 16.99 -11.39
C GLN A 33 -3.99 16.46 -10.47
N ALA A 34 -4.15 16.70 -9.17
CA ALA A 34 -3.41 16.00 -8.13
C ALA A 34 -4.24 14.79 -7.67
N VAL A 35 -3.76 13.58 -7.95
CA VAL A 35 -4.48 12.33 -7.68
C VAL A 35 -3.72 11.50 -6.66
N SER A 36 -4.36 11.19 -5.54
CA SER A 36 -3.87 10.17 -4.60
C SER A 36 -4.20 8.79 -5.14
N ILE A 37 -3.22 7.89 -5.20
CA ILE A 37 -3.37 6.54 -5.76
C ILE A 37 -3.29 5.48 -4.68
N ALA A 38 -4.20 4.51 -4.73
CA ALA A 38 -4.25 3.35 -3.83
C ALA A 38 -5.02 2.20 -4.51
N SER A 39 -4.75 0.97 -4.10
CA SER A 39 -5.47 -0.25 -4.53
C SER A 39 -6.45 -0.72 -3.47
N ASP A 40 -6.00 -0.71 -2.21
CA ASP A 40 -6.70 -1.27 -1.06
C ASP A 40 -6.50 -0.41 0.18
N GLU A 41 -7.39 -0.60 1.15
CA GLU A 41 -7.29 -0.03 2.48
C GLU A 41 -7.33 -1.16 3.51
N LEU A 42 -6.17 -1.44 4.12
CA LEU A 42 -5.95 -2.63 4.94
C LEU A 42 -5.28 -2.27 6.26
N ASP A 43 -5.64 -2.97 7.34
CA ASP A 43 -4.84 -3.00 8.56
C ASP A 43 -3.80 -4.15 8.55
N PHE A 44 -2.97 -4.19 9.57
CA PHE A 44 -1.91 -5.19 9.67
C PHE A 44 -2.43 -6.62 9.79
N ASN A 45 -3.58 -6.84 10.44
CA ASN A 45 -4.14 -8.19 10.59
C ASN A 45 -4.66 -8.70 9.24
N GLU A 46 -5.31 -7.82 8.45
CA GLU A 46 -5.75 -8.14 7.09
C GLU A 46 -4.56 -8.49 6.18
N ILE A 47 -3.46 -7.74 6.27
CA ILE A 47 -2.20 -8.04 5.57
C ILE A 47 -1.62 -9.39 6.02
N ASP A 48 -1.57 -9.64 7.33
CA ASP A 48 -1.04 -10.89 7.90
C ASP A 48 -1.86 -12.12 7.48
N ASP A 49 -3.18 -12.00 7.43
CA ASP A 49 -4.08 -13.06 6.97
C ASP A 49 -3.92 -13.36 5.48
N ILE A 50 -3.69 -12.35 4.63
CA ILE A 50 -3.39 -12.53 3.21
C ILE A 50 -2.07 -13.32 3.06
N PHE A 51 -1.04 -12.97 3.82
CA PHE A 51 0.24 -13.69 3.82
C PHE A 51 0.08 -15.15 4.27
N LYS A 52 -0.67 -15.40 5.34
CA LYS A 52 -0.94 -16.76 5.84
C LYS A 52 -1.63 -17.63 4.79
N ARG A 53 -2.62 -17.08 4.08
CA ARG A 53 -3.36 -17.81 3.05
C ARG A 53 -2.47 -18.22 1.87
N HIS A 54 -1.54 -17.37 1.45
CA HIS A 54 -0.69 -17.66 0.29
C HIS A 54 0.57 -18.46 0.65
N THR A 55 1.23 -18.10 1.76
CA THR A 55 2.56 -18.63 2.13
C THR A 55 2.53 -19.68 3.23
N GLY A 56 1.39 -19.87 3.90
CA GLY A 56 1.26 -20.73 5.09
C GLY A 56 1.83 -20.11 6.37
N SER A 57 2.35 -18.88 6.32
CA SER A 57 2.92 -18.16 7.47
C SER A 57 2.53 -16.69 7.45
N GLY A 58 2.53 -16.05 8.63
CA GLY A 58 2.29 -14.62 8.75
C GLY A 58 3.39 -13.76 8.12
N VAL A 59 3.14 -12.46 8.06
CA VAL A 59 4.11 -11.47 7.60
C VAL A 59 5.35 -11.56 8.51
N PRO A 60 6.58 -11.64 7.95
CA PRO A 60 7.79 -11.62 8.76
C PRO A 60 7.89 -10.32 9.56
N VAL A 61 7.91 -10.43 10.89
CA VAL A 61 8.05 -9.28 11.80
C VAL A 61 9.35 -9.36 12.59
N THR A 62 9.91 -8.19 12.93
CA THR A 62 11.08 -8.07 13.81
C THR A 62 10.67 -7.72 15.25
N TYR A 63 11.63 -7.68 16.17
CA TYR A 63 11.40 -7.29 17.55
C TYR A 63 10.92 -5.83 17.66
N GLY A 64 9.75 -5.64 18.27
CA GLY A 64 9.11 -4.32 18.34
C GLY A 64 9.93 -3.23 19.04
N LEU A 65 10.79 -3.59 20.00
CA LEU A 65 11.69 -2.63 20.66
C LEU A 65 12.77 -2.12 19.70
N LEU A 66 13.35 -3.00 18.88
CA LEU A 66 14.32 -2.61 17.87
C LEU A 66 13.67 -1.72 16.82
N ALA A 67 12.48 -2.09 16.33
CA ALA A 67 11.74 -1.27 15.38
C ALA A 67 11.44 0.14 15.93
N ARG A 68 11.03 0.25 17.20
CA ARG A 68 10.80 1.55 17.86
C ARG A 68 12.08 2.37 17.98
N GLY A 69 13.21 1.74 18.32
CA GLY A 69 14.51 2.41 18.38
C GLY A 69 14.93 2.98 17.03
N VAL A 70 14.76 2.22 15.94
CA VAL A 70 15.05 2.67 14.57
C VAL A 70 14.13 3.82 14.16
N ILE A 71 12.82 3.69 14.38
CA ILE A 71 11.85 4.74 14.06
C ILE A 71 12.18 6.03 14.82
N TRP A 72 12.56 5.94 16.09
CA TRP A 72 12.92 7.12 16.88
C TRP A 72 14.22 7.80 16.38
N MET A 73 15.21 7.01 15.97
CA MET A 73 16.50 7.50 15.49
C MET A 73 16.42 8.14 14.10
N VAL A 74 15.58 7.61 13.21
CA VAL A 74 15.45 8.08 11.83
C VAL A 74 14.31 9.10 11.72
N ASN A 75 14.67 10.37 11.66
CA ASN A 75 13.72 11.50 11.67
C ASN A 75 12.62 11.39 10.61
N ASP A 76 12.93 10.94 9.40
CA ASP A 76 11.96 10.79 8.32
C ASP A 76 10.93 9.70 8.64
N LEU A 77 11.38 8.55 9.17
CA LEU A 77 10.48 7.48 9.59
C LEU A 77 9.61 7.93 10.76
N ASN A 78 10.19 8.60 11.76
CA ASN A 78 9.43 9.15 12.88
C ASN A 78 8.32 10.09 12.40
N THR A 79 8.68 11.03 11.51
CA THR A 79 7.76 12.02 10.97
C THR A 79 6.66 11.36 10.14
N MET A 80 7.02 10.43 9.26
CA MET A 80 6.08 9.67 8.43
C MET A 80 5.10 8.87 9.31
N PHE A 81 5.59 8.10 10.28
CA PHE A 81 4.72 7.32 11.16
C PHE A 81 3.85 8.21 12.05
N ARG A 82 4.36 9.34 12.56
CA ARG A 82 3.51 10.32 13.28
C ARG A 82 2.37 10.83 12.38
N PHE A 83 2.69 11.22 11.14
CA PHE A 83 1.70 11.67 10.17
C PHE A 83 0.65 10.59 9.86
N ILE A 84 1.10 9.36 9.60
CA ILE A 84 0.22 8.19 9.40
C ILE A 84 -0.61 7.93 10.64
N GLY A 85 -0.13 8.22 11.85
CA GLY A 85 -0.91 8.09 13.08
C GLY A 85 -2.05 9.11 13.17
N GLU A 86 -1.76 10.36 12.84
CA GLU A 86 -2.66 11.51 13.05
C GLU A 86 -3.67 11.75 11.92
N ARG A 87 -3.33 11.37 10.67
CA ARG A 87 -4.12 11.66 9.48
C ARG A 87 -4.56 10.37 8.77
N PRO A 88 -5.76 10.30 8.17
CA PRO A 88 -6.09 9.26 7.20
C PRO A 88 -5.48 9.57 5.84
N TYR A 89 -5.31 8.55 5.01
CA TYR A 89 -5.07 8.75 3.57
C TYR A 89 -6.37 9.17 2.87
N GLY A 90 -6.27 9.72 1.66
CA GLY A 90 -7.39 10.37 0.97
C GLY A 90 -7.61 9.93 -0.48
N ALA A 91 -7.12 8.75 -0.88
CA ALA A 91 -7.38 8.21 -2.20
C ALA A 91 -8.83 7.71 -2.32
N ASP A 92 -9.48 8.02 -3.44
CA ASP A 92 -10.84 7.58 -3.75
C ASP A 92 -10.79 6.21 -4.44
N LEU A 93 -10.87 5.13 -3.65
CA LEU A 93 -10.78 3.76 -4.18
C LEU A 93 -11.89 3.42 -5.21
N PRO A 94 -13.18 3.76 -4.98
CA PRO A 94 -14.21 3.56 -5.99
C PRO A 94 -13.90 4.25 -7.32
N TRP A 95 -13.50 5.53 -7.27
CA TRP A 95 -13.18 6.28 -8.48
C TRP A 95 -11.95 5.70 -9.19
N LEU A 96 -10.87 5.40 -8.45
CA LEU A 96 -9.65 4.80 -9.02
C LEU A 96 -9.97 3.49 -9.76
N ARG A 97 -10.74 2.60 -9.12
CA ARG A 97 -11.18 1.31 -9.70
C ARG A 97 -12.02 1.49 -10.96
N SER A 98 -12.80 2.57 -11.05
CA SER A 98 -13.59 2.89 -12.25
C SER A 98 -12.75 3.33 -13.44
N LYS A 99 -11.60 3.98 -13.19
CA LYS A 99 -10.72 4.50 -14.24
C LYS A 99 -9.67 3.49 -14.70
N LEU A 100 -9.06 2.78 -13.76
CA LEU A 100 -8.03 1.77 -14.01
C LEU A 100 -8.12 0.70 -12.93
N LYS A 101 -8.33 -0.57 -13.30
CA LYS A 101 -8.31 -1.67 -12.32
C LYS A 101 -6.94 -1.72 -11.64
N PRO A 102 -6.84 -1.38 -10.33
CA PRO A 102 -5.60 -1.48 -9.60
C PRO A 102 -5.34 -2.96 -9.27
N THR A 103 -4.07 -3.32 -9.18
CA THR A 103 -3.64 -4.62 -8.66
C THR A 103 -3.81 -4.59 -7.15
N SER A 104 -4.65 -5.50 -6.65
CA SER A 104 -4.87 -5.61 -5.20
C SER A 104 -3.63 -6.14 -4.48
N PHE A 105 -3.55 -5.89 -3.17
CA PHE A 105 -2.48 -6.43 -2.33
C PHE A 105 -2.44 -7.96 -2.36
N THR A 106 -3.61 -8.62 -2.41
CA THR A 106 -3.70 -10.07 -2.56
C THR A 106 -3.12 -10.54 -3.90
N GLU A 107 -3.53 -9.93 -5.02
CA GLU A 107 -2.98 -10.26 -6.35
C GLU A 107 -1.45 -10.06 -6.38
N TRP A 108 -0.93 -9.03 -5.70
CA TRP A 108 0.51 -8.81 -5.57
C TRP A 108 1.21 -9.89 -4.74
N VAL A 109 0.66 -10.26 -3.57
CA VAL A 109 1.22 -11.34 -2.74
C VAL A 109 1.27 -12.64 -3.53
N GLU A 110 0.19 -12.98 -4.23
CA GLU A 110 0.09 -14.21 -5.01
C GLU A 110 1.10 -14.29 -6.16
N SER A 111 1.44 -13.15 -6.77
CA SER A 111 2.33 -13.08 -7.93
C SER A 111 3.80 -12.85 -7.58
N GLU A 112 4.11 -12.09 -6.53
CA GLU A 112 5.48 -11.64 -6.23
C GLU A 112 6.09 -12.27 -4.99
N VAL A 113 5.27 -12.80 -4.07
CA VAL A 113 5.78 -13.44 -2.85
C VAL A 113 5.93 -14.94 -3.12
N PRO A 114 7.17 -15.49 -3.05
CA PRO A 114 7.37 -16.93 -3.20
C PRO A 114 6.60 -17.71 -2.13
N LYS A 115 5.95 -18.79 -2.54
CA LYS A 115 5.48 -19.79 -1.58
C LYS A 115 6.71 -20.39 -0.91
N ARG A 116 6.66 -20.53 0.42
CA ARG A 116 7.74 -21.18 1.15
C ARG A 116 7.78 -22.64 0.67
N SER A 117 8.87 -23.05 0.05
CA SER A 117 9.09 -24.47 -0.25
C SER A 117 9.11 -25.24 1.07
N GLU A 118 8.37 -26.35 1.11
CA GLU A 118 8.44 -27.33 2.23
C GLU A 118 9.88 -27.80 2.49
#